data_AF-A2F8C7-F1
#
_entry.id   AF-A2F8C7-F1
#
_cell.length_a   1.000
_cell.length_b   1.000
_cell.length_c   1.000
_cell.angle_alpha   90.00
_cell.angle_beta   90.00
_cell.angle_gamma   90.00
#
_symmetry.space_group_name_H-M   'P 1'
#
loop_
_entity.id
_entity.type
_entity.pdbx_description
1 polymer ?
#
loop_
_entity_poly.entity_id
_entity_poly.type
_entity_poly.pdbx_seq_one_letter_code
_entity_poly.pdbx_strand_id
1 'polypeptide(L)'
;MSIPNVTIGKQINYGNKYRFTFFNDSYFQLIFYHDVRSGNYYFNKVNVKRYFGQYTYSLLSDLEAESLYKTDNKYEFILHYPELGLDEFNWWRQSLSPTIQTEDNLQNETGTPLVLGYENISVKFTTNNWGGLSLSKRENESYINGDVSPGFWFYSIGNYGIEKGIPGPTPTYLKQVALYVKITSLDMIRCISCRFCRNFFLNFPEFLCVIIVL
;
A
#
# COMPACT_ATOMS: atom_id res chain seq x y z
N MET A 1 14.00 -7.94 12.08
CA MET A 1 12.91 -8.44 11.22
C MET A 1 13.16 -7.92 9.82
N SER A 2 13.23 -8.80 8.81
CA SER A 2 13.51 -8.42 7.42
C SER A 2 12.22 -8.04 6.71
N ILE A 3 12.21 -6.92 6.00
CA ILE A 3 11.07 -6.55 5.14
C ILE A 3 10.95 -7.56 3.99
N PRO A 4 9.73 -7.88 3.55
CA PRO A 4 9.46 -8.78 2.45
C PRO A 4 10.35 -8.55 1.22
N ASN A 5 10.75 -9.65 0.60
CA ASN A 5 11.36 -9.65 -0.72
C ASN A 5 10.26 -9.87 -1.76
N VAL A 6 9.54 -8.80 -2.09
CA VAL A 6 8.54 -8.74 -3.15
C VAL A 6 8.97 -7.70 -4.16
N THR A 7 8.79 -7.98 -5.45
CA THR A 7 9.39 -7.17 -6.50
C THR A 7 8.40 -6.95 -7.63
N ILE A 8 8.08 -5.68 -7.84
CA ILE A 8 7.75 -5.13 -9.16
C ILE A 8 8.88 -4.17 -9.52
N GLY A 9 9.38 -4.15 -10.76
CA GLY A 9 10.49 -3.26 -11.16
C GLY A 9 11.84 -3.54 -10.48
N LYS A 10 12.70 -2.53 -10.37
CA LYS A 10 14.04 -2.64 -9.76
C LYS A 10 14.01 -2.22 -8.30
N GLN A 11 14.23 -3.17 -7.39
CA GLN A 11 14.25 -2.91 -5.95
C GLN A 11 15.40 -1.98 -5.53
N ILE A 12 15.07 -1.05 -4.63
CA ILE A 12 16.02 -0.17 -3.95
C ILE A 12 15.84 -0.42 -2.46
N ASN A 13 16.84 -1.08 -1.86
CA ASN A 13 16.79 -1.44 -0.45
C ASN A 13 17.34 -0.30 0.40
N TYR A 14 16.50 0.26 1.27
CA TYR A 14 16.90 1.25 2.25
C TYR A 14 16.66 0.77 3.68
N GLY A 15 17.74 0.28 4.30
CA GLY A 15 17.70 -0.30 5.64
C GLY A 15 16.75 -1.50 5.77
N ASN A 16 16.24 -1.68 6.99
CA ASN A 16 15.42 -2.84 7.37
C ASN A 16 13.94 -2.52 7.57
N LYS A 17 13.50 -1.28 7.27
CA LYS A 17 12.09 -0.86 7.45
C LYS A 17 11.35 -0.43 6.19
N TYR A 18 12.03 0.13 5.20
CA TYR A 18 11.39 0.60 3.96
C TYR A 18 11.90 -0.15 2.73
N ARG A 19 10.99 -0.43 1.79
CA ARG A 19 11.29 -0.95 0.46
C ARG A 19 10.79 0.01 -0.58
N PHE A 20 11.65 0.30 -1.53
CA PHE A 20 11.33 1.12 -2.69
C PHE A 20 11.57 0.30 -3.94
N THR A 21 10.90 0.68 -5.00
CA THR A 21 11.17 0.18 -6.33
C THR A 21 11.18 1.32 -7.33
N PHE A 22 12.04 1.19 -8.34
CA PHE A 22 11.99 2.00 -9.54
C PHE A 22 11.23 1.24 -10.62
N PHE A 23 10.13 1.82 -11.08
CA PHE A 23 9.23 1.22 -12.05
C PHE A 23 8.70 2.31 -12.98
N ASN A 24 8.85 2.10 -14.30
CA ASN A 24 8.39 2.99 -15.36
C ASN A 24 8.73 4.48 -15.09
N ASP A 25 10.02 4.75 -14.91
CA ASP A 25 10.61 6.07 -14.66
C ASP A 25 10.11 6.79 -13.39
N SER A 26 9.52 6.06 -12.46
CA SER A 26 9.02 6.58 -11.19
C SER A 26 9.46 5.75 -9.99
N TYR A 27 9.52 6.39 -8.82
CA TYR A 27 9.79 5.71 -7.55
C TYR A 27 8.49 5.38 -6.84
N PHE A 28 8.39 4.14 -6.39
CA PHE A 28 7.28 3.63 -5.60
C PHE A 28 7.79 3.05 -4.29
N GLN A 29 7.05 3.28 -3.21
CA GLN A 29 7.29 2.67 -1.92
C GLN A 29 6.32 1.52 -1.71
N LEU A 30 6.81 0.38 -1.21
CA LEU A 30 5.95 -0.67 -0.68
C LEU A 30 5.25 -0.12 0.57
N ILE A 31 3.93 -0.02 0.54
CA ILE A 31 3.13 0.50 1.65
C ILE A 31 2.37 -0.62 2.36
N PHE A 32 2.14 -1.75 1.68
CA PHE A 32 1.50 -2.92 2.27
C PHE A 32 1.98 -4.20 1.59
N TYR A 33 2.14 -5.27 2.36
CA TYR A 33 2.38 -6.62 1.86
C TYR A 33 1.77 -7.66 2.79
N HIS A 34 1.23 -8.71 2.18
CA HIS A 34 0.64 -9.85 2.87
C HIS A 34 1.07 -11.13 2.16
N ASP A 35 1.59 -12.10 2.91
CA ASP A 35 2.01 -13.43 2.43
C ASP A 35 1.54 -14.51 3.40
N VAL A 36 0.77 -15.47 2.90
CA VAL A 36 0.27 -16.62 3.66
C VAL A 36 0.80 -17.96 3.16
N ARG A 37 1.82 -17.97 2.29
CA ARG A 37 2.40 -19.21 1.73
C ARG A 37 3.02 -20.10 2.80
N SER A 38 3.65 -19.49 3.80
CA SER A 38 4.38 -20.19 4.87
C SER A 38 3.56 -20.33 6.16
N GLY A 39 2.29 -19.93 6.18
CA GLY A 39 1.43 -20.02 7.35
C GLY A 39 0.27 -19.02 7.33
N ASN A 40 -0.62 -19.14 8.32
CA ASN A 40 -1.80 -18.28 8.49
C ASN A 40 -1.44 -16.92 9.10
N TYR A 41 -0.55 -16.16 8.46
CA TYR A 41 -0.12 -14.83 8.90
C TYR A 41 -1.15 -13.77 8.48
N TYR A 42 -2.29 -13.69 9.17
CA TYR A 42 -3.30 -12.67 8.90
C TYR A 42 -3.08 -11.39 9.72
N PHE A 43 -3.64 -10.29 9.22
CA PHE A 43 -3.68 -9.05 9.98
C PHE A 43 -4.76 -9.13 11.07
N ASN A 44 -4.72 -8.17 11.98
CA ASN A 44 -5.80 -7.85 12.90
C ASN A 44 -6.05 -6.35 12.86
N LYS A 45 -7.12 -5.90 13.52
CA LYS A 45 -7.54 -4.49 13.55
C LYS A 45 -6.48 -3.52 14.05
N VAL A 46 -5.52 -3.99 14.84
CA VAL A 46 -4.44 -3.17 15.41
C VAL A 46 -3.28 -3.05 14.43
N ASN A 47 -2.79 -4.17 13.89
CA ASN A 47 -1.56 -4.19 13.09
C ASN A 47 -1.78 -3.85 11.60
N VAL A 48 -3.03 -3.87 11.12
CA VAL A 48 -3.31 -3.62 9.70
C VAL A 48 -2.94 -2.23 9.22
N LYS A 49 -2.93 -1.23 10.11
CA LYS A 49 -2.57 0.15 9.78
C LYS A 49 -1.06 0.38 9.72
N ARG A 50 -0.32 -0.28 10.61
CA ARG A 50 1.14 -0.16 10.71
C ARG A 50 1.75 -1.40 11.35
N TYR A 51 2.63 -2.09 10.62
CA TYR A 51 3.35 -3.25 11.13
C TYR A 51 4.57 -3.58 10.25
N PHE A 52 5.65 -4.05 10.87
CA PHE A 52 6.90 -4.40 10.17
C PHE A 52 7.22 -5.87 10.36
N GLY A 53 6.62 -6.73 9.55
CA GLY A 53 6.87 -8.17 9.51
C GLY A 53 7.34 -8.65 8.16
N GLN A 54 7.89 -9.87 8.13
CA GLN A 54 8.33 -10.53 6.90
C GLN A 54 7.14 -10.95 6.02
N TYR A 55 6.07 -11.44 6.65
CA TYR A 55 4.87 -11.96 5.97
C TYR A 55 3.71 -10.96 5.99
N THR A 56 3.71 -10.05 6.95
CA THR A 56 2.73 -8.98 7.08
C THR A 56 3.48 -7.66 7.25
N TYR A 57 3.24 -6.72 6.35
CA TYR A 57 3.87 -5.41 6.35
C TYR A 57 2.81 -4.37 6.04
N SER A 58 2.78 -3.28 6.79
CA SER A 58 1.85 -2.19 6.55
C SER A 58 2.42 -0.86 7.01
N LEU A 59 2.19 0.16 6.18
CA LEU A 59 2.40 1.57 6.41
C LEU A 59 1.15 2.36 5.97
N LEU A 60 -0.02 1.73 5.93
CA LEU A 60 -1.26 2.36 5.46
C LEU A 60 -1.61 3.63 6.23
N SER A 61 -1.23 3.73 7.52
CA SER A 61 -1.37 4.95 8.32
C SER A 61 -0.64 6.16 7.74
N ASP A 62 0.39 5.95 6.92
CA ASP A 62 1.28 7.03 6.45
C ASP A 62 0.67 7.76 5.26
N LEU A 63 -0.28 7.14 4.54
CA LEU A 63 -0.91 7.73 3.36
C LEU A 63 -1.53 9.10 3.68
N GLU A 64 -2.21 9.22 4.81
CA GLU A 64 -2.85 10.48 5.23
C GLU A 64 -1.93 11.39 6.05
N ALA A 65 -0.87 10.83 6.65
CA ALA A 65 0.02 11.58 7.52
C ALA A 65 1.10 12.36 6.75
N GLU A 66 1.45 11.91 5.54
CA GLU A 66 2.59 12.45 4.79
C GLU A 66 2.16 12.88 3.37
N SER A 67 2.34 14.16 3.06
CA SER A 67 1.94 14.74 1.77
C SER A 67 2.73 14.20 0.56
N LEU A 68 3.87 13.54 0.80
CA LEU A 68 4.77 13.03 -0.24
C LEU A 68 4.14 11.95 -1.14
N TYR A 69 3.07 11.30 -0.67
CA TYR A 69 2.35 10.26 -1.42
C TYR A 69 1.37 10.83 -2.45
N LYS A 70 1.24 12.16 -2.53
CA LYS A 70 0.37 12.83 -3.50
C LYS A 70 1.16 13.59 -4.56
N THR A 71 0.77 13.41 -5.81
CA THR A 71 1.14 14.27 -6.95
C THR A 71 -0.14 14.86 -7.51
N ASP A 72 -0.21 16.18 -7.66
CA ASP A 72 -1.41 16.92 -8.08
C ASP A 72 -2.65 16.53 -7.26
N ASN A 73 -2.49 16.47 -5.93
CA ASN A 73 -3.52 16.08 -4.97
C ASN A 73 -4.09 14.65 -5.10
N LYS A 74 -3.47 13.79 -5.91
CA LYS A 74 -3.86 12.37 -6.06
C LYS A 74 -2.76 11.42 -5.61
N TYR A 75 -3.19 10.31 -5.03
CA TYR A 75 -2.33 9.14 -4.87
C TYR A 75 -2.21 8.41 -6.19
N GLU A 76 -1.06 7.78 -6.43
CA GLU A 76 -0.83 6.89 -7.56
C GLU A 76 -0.34 5.54 -7.03
N PHE A 77 -1.11 4.48 -7.27
CA PHE A 77 -0.92 3.17 -6.65
C PHE A 77 -0.62 2.10 -7.68
N ILE A 78 0.12 1.08 -7.23
CA ILE A 78 0.24 -0.20 -7.94
C ILE A 78 -0.16 -1.32 -6.98
N LEU A 79 -1.19 -2.09 -7.34
CA LEU A 79 -1.63 -3.29 -6.66
C LEU A 79 -1.14 -4.50 -7.45
N HIS A 80 -0.16 -5.22 -6.90
CA HIS A 80 0.53 -6.32 -7.56
C HIS A 80 0.21 -7.66 -6.90
N TYR A 81 0.03 -8.69 -7.73
CA TYR A 81 -0.22 -10.08 -7.32
C TYR A 81 0.92 -10.99 -7.77
N PRO A 82 1.98 -11.17 -6.94
CA PRO A 82 3.17 -11.91 -7.35
C PRO A 82 2.91 -13.35 -7.81
N GLU A 83 1.87 -14.00 -7.30
CA GLU A 83 1.50 -15.37 -7.67
C GLU A 83 0.93 -15.48 -9.09
N LEU A 84 0.37 -14.38 -9.63
CA LEU A 84 -0.22 -14.36 -10.98
C LEU A 84 0.82 -14.02 -12.06
N GLY A 85 1.86 -13.26 -11.72
CA GLY A 85 2.94 -12.90 -12.64
C GLY A 85 3.54 -11.53 -12.35
N LEU A 86 4.61 -11.17 -13.08
CA LEU A 86 5.26 -9.87 -12.93
C LEU A 86 4.41 -8.72 -13.48
N ASP A 87 3.68 -8.95 -14.57
CA ASP A 87 2.84 -7.95 -15.25
C ASP A 87 1.37 -7.99 -14.80
N GLU A 88 1.08 -8.71 -13.73
CA GLU A 88 -0.27 -8.91 -13.20
C GLU A 88 -0.55 -7.93 -12.06
N PHE A 89 -0.82 -6.68 -12.44
CA PHE A 89 -1.10 -5.58 -11.52
C PHE A 89 -2.21 -4.64 -12.01
N ASN A 90 -2.78 -3.88 -11.08
CA ASN A 90 -3.57 -2.70 -11.37
C ASN A 90 -2.77 -1.45 -11.00
N TRP A 91 -2.65 -0.50 -11.93
CA TRP A 91 -2.02 0.80 -11.73
C TRP A 91 -3.03 1.93 -12.02
N TRP A 92 -3.32 2.73 -11.01
CA TRP A 92 -4.34 3.79 -11.08
C TRP A 92 -3.99 4.97 -10.16
N ARG A 93 -4.78 6.06 -10.27
CA ARG A 93 -4.78 7.18 -9.33
C ARG A 93 -6.12 7.34 -8.65
N GLN A 94 -6.14 7.89 -7.44
CA GLN A 94 -7.36 8.29 -6.73
C GLN A 94 -7.09 9.50 -5.81
N SER A 95 -8.11 10.30 -5.52
CA SER A 95 -7.97 11.55 -4.75
C SER A 95 -7.86 11.34 -3.24
N LEU A 96 -8.57 10.35 -2.70
CA LEU A 96 -8.65 10.05 -1.27
C LEU A 96 -7.86 8.80 -0.92
N SER A 97 -7.32 8.71 0.30
CA SER A 97 -6.70 7.47 0.74
C SER A 97 -7.75 6.37 0.83
N PRO A 98 -7.40 5.14 0.44
CA PRO A 98 -8.27 3.99 0.63
C PRO A 98 -8.55 3.71 2.13
N THR A 99 -7.87 4.37 3.07
CA THR A 99 -8.12 4.24 4.51
C THR A 99 -9.25 5.14 5.04
N ILE A 100 -9.80 6.04 4.22
CA ILE A 100 -10.80 7.04 4.63
C ILE A 100 -12.08 7.02 3.79
N GLN A 101 -11.98 6.78 2.48
CA GLN A 101 -13.16 6.68 1.63
C GLN A 101 -13.77 5.30 1.78
N THR A 102 -14.98 5.19 2.31
CA THR A 102 -15.75 3.94 2.34
C THR A 102 -16.35 3.65 0.96
N GLU A 103 -16.56 2.37 0.64
CA GLU A 103 -17.37 1.93 -0.51
C GLU A 103 -18.71 2.69 -0.56
N ASP A 104 -18.96 3.46 -1.62
CA ASP A 104 -20.09 4.38 -1.69
C ASP A 104 -20.90 4.27 -3.00
N ASN A 105 -20.61 3.28 -3.85
CA ASN A 105 -21.30 3.10 -5.15
C ASN A 105 -21.26 4.35 -6.04
N LEU A 106 -20.27 5.24 -5.86
CA LEU A 106 -20.01 6.32 -6.81
C LEU A 106 -19.79 5.73 -8.19
N GLN A 107 -20.37 6.34 -9.23
CA GLN A 107 -20.34 5.81 -10.60
C GLN A 107 -19.80 6.85 -11.58
N ASN A 108 -19.14 6.39 -12.65
CA ASN A 108 -18.91 7.23 -13.84
C ASN A 108 -20.21 7.41 -14.66
N GLU A 109 -20.10 8.14 -15.77
CA GLU A 109 -21.19 8.40 -16.71
C GLU A 109 -21.82 7.11 -17.30
N THR A 110 -21.09 6.00 -17.32
CA THR A 110 -21.58 4.69 -17.81
C THR A 110 -22.14 3.80 -16.71
N GLY A 111 -22.26 4.30 -15.47
CA GLY A 111 -22.77 3.54 -14.32
C GLY A 111 -21.76 2.56 -13.71
N THR A 112 -20.47 2.67 -14.04
CA THR A 112 -19.42 1.82 -13.47
C THR A 112 -18.97 2.36 -12.12
N PRO A 113 -19.03 1.55 -11.04
CA PRO A 113 -18.58 1.94 -9.71
C PRO A 113 -17.10 2.37 -9.67
N LEU A 114 -16.76 3.46 -8.97
CA LEU A 114 -15.38 3.95 -8.79
C LEU A 114 -15.17 4.78 -7.53
N VAL A 115 -13.93 4.86 -7.05
CA VAL A 115 -13.53 5.77 -5.97
C VAL A 115 -13.35 7.21 -6.45
N LEU A 116 -13.32 8.19 -5.54
CA LEU A 116 -13.27 9.59 -5.92
C LEU A 116 -11.97 9.90 -6.69
N GLY A 117 -12.14 10.49 -7.88
CA GLY A 117 -11.02 10.92 -8.73
C GLY A 117 -10.22 9.77 -9.34
N TYR A 118 -10.82 8.59 -9.46
CA TYR A 118 -10.23 7.43 -10.14
C TYR A 118 -9.72 7.78 -11.54
N GLU A 119 -8.46 7.43 -11.82
CA GLU A 119 -7.87 7.48 -13.17
C GLU A 119 -7.15 6.17 -13.47
N ASN A 120 -7.47 5.55 -14.60
CA ASN A 120 -6.78 4.36 -15.09
C ASN A 120 -5.45 4.75 -15.73
N ILE A 121 -4.33 4.16 -15.26
CA ILE A 121 -3.03 4.26 -15.92
C ILE A 121 -2.75 2.97 -16.69
N SER A 122 -2.79 1.83 -16.00
CA SER A 122 -2.65 0.50 -16.58
C SER A 122 -3.30 -0.53 -15.67
N VAL A 123 -4.57 -0.85 -15.93
CA VAL A 123 -5.37 -1.76 -15.10
C VAL A 123 -5.59 -3.06 -15.86
N LYS A 124 -5.07 -4.16 -15.30
CA LYS A 124 -5.19 -5.51 -15.86
C LYS A 124 -6.52 -6.16 -15.51
N PHE A 125 -7.01 -5.93 -14.30
CA PHE A 125 -8.18 -6.59 -13.74
C PHE A 125 -9.30 -5.57 -13.50
N THR A 126 -10.42 -5.76 -14.21
CA THR A 126 -11.60 -4.88 -14.15
C THR A 126 -12.87 -5.59 -13.67
N THR A 127 -12.80 -6.90 -13.41
CA THR A 127 -13.91 -7.69 -12.89
C THR A 127 -14.18 -7.41 -11.41
N ASN A 128 -15.33 -7.86 -10.90
CA ASN A 128 -15.73 -7.72 -9.50
C ASN A 128 -15.75 -6.26 -9.02
N ASN A 129 -16.36 -5.40 -9.85
CA ASN A 129 -16.54 -3.96 -9.60
C ASN A 129 -15.27 -3.22 -9.23
N TRP A 130 -14.14 -3.56 -9.86
CA TRP A 130 -12.91 -2.81 -9.66
C TRP A 130 -13.11 -1.34 -10.05
N GLY A 131 -12.76 -0.44 -9.14
CA GLY A 131 -12.85 1.00 -9.36
C GLY A 131 -11.88 1.81 -8.52
N GLY A 132 -10.78 1.20 -8.07
CA GLY A 132 -9.85 1.72 -7.06
C GLY A 132 -10.09 1.10 -5.69
N LEU A 133 -9.30 1.51 -4.69
CA LEU A 133 -9.36 0.94 -3.34
C LEU A 133 -10.13 1.85 -2.37
N SER A 134 -10.96 1.25 -1.53
CA SER A 134 -11.78 1.92 -0.51
C SER A 134 -11.78 1.15 0.81
N LEU A 135 -12.10 1.85 1.89
CA LEU A 135 -12.29 1.29 3.22
C LEU A 135 -13.47 0.33 3.18
N SER A 136 -13.22 -0.89 3.64
CA SER A 136 -14.20 -1.96 3.49
C SER A 136 -15.38 -1.77 4.44
N LYS A 137 -16.61 -1.95 3.93
CA LYS A 137 -17.80 -2.12 4.80
C LYS A 137 -17.85 -3.50 5.46
N ARG A 138 -17.09 -4.46 4.92
CA ARG A 138 -16.91 -5.81 5.45
C ARG A 138 -15.80 -5.81 6.50
N GLU A 139 -16.09 -5.13 7.60
CA GLU A 139 -15.10 -4.82 8.61
C GLU A 139 -14.49 -6.06 9.26
N ASN A 140 -15.15 -7.22 9.27
CA ASN A 140 -14.58 -8.41 9.89
C ASN A 140 -13.71 -9.22 8.93
N GLU A 141 -13.76 -8.93 7.63
CA GLU A 141 -13.13 -9.69 6.56
C GLU A 141 -11.86 -9.01 6.04
N SER A 142 -11.96 -7.73 5.66
CA SER A 142 -10.85 -6.97 5.05
C SER A 142 -10.79 -5.55 5.61
N TYR A 143 -9.61 -4.94 5.62
CA TYR A 143 -9.50 -3.53 5.96
C TYR A 143 -9.90 -2.62 4.80
N ILE A 144 -9.35 -2.91 3.62
CA ILE A 144 -9.56 -2.18 2.37
C ILE A 144 -9.83 -3.22 1.29
N ASN A 145 -10.59 -2.87 0.26
CA ASN A 145 -10.74 -3.73 -0.91
C ASN A 145 -11.08 -2.88 -2.15
N GLY A 146 -11.18 -3.54 -3.30
CA GLY A 146 -11.42 -2.88 -4.59
C GLY A 146 -12.80 -3.16 -5.20
N ASP A 147 -13.63 -3.95 -4.53
CA ASP A 147 -15.04 -4.13 -4.89
C ASP A 147 -15.82 -2.92 -4.38
N VAL A 148 -15.82 -1.85 -5.16
CA VAL A 148 -16.42 -0.57 -4.75
C VAL A 148 -17.95 -0.59 -4.78
N SER A 149 -18.57 -1.69 -5.24
CA SER A 149 -20.00 -1.93 -5.14
C SER A 149 -20.28 -3.03 -4.10
N PRO A 150 -20.73 -2.65 -2.89
CA PRO A 150 -20.72 -3.51 -1.72
C PRO A 150 -21.52 -4.80 -1.96
N GLY A 151 -20.81 -5.91 -2.11
CA GLY A 151 -21.35 -7.25 -2.25
C GLY A 151 -20.32 -8.31 -1.82
N PHE A 152 -19.06 -8.11 -2.22
CA PHE A 152 -17.93 -8.96 -1.85
C PHE A 152 -16.74 -8.10 -1.38
N TRP A 153 -15.54 -8.68 -1.29
CA TRP A 153 -14.32 -8.01 -0.83
C TRP A 153 -13.11 -8.40 -1.69
N PHE A 154 -13.31 -8.44 -3.00
CA PHE A 154 -12.25 -8.70 -3.98
C PHE A 154 -11.17 -7.63 -3.92
N TYR A 155 -9.96 -7.95 -4.37
CA TYR A 155 -8.80 -7.07 -4.25
C TYR A 155 -8.48 -6.69 -2.79
N SER A 156 -8.62 -7.66 -1.88
CA SER A 156 -8.51 -7.47 -0.44
C SER A 156 -7.11 -7.02 -0.04
N ILE A 157 -7.07 -5.94 0.76
CA ILE A 157 -5.89 -5.44 1.46
C ILE A 157 -6.18 -5.48 2.96
N GLY A 158 -5.35 -6.23 3.70
CA GLY A 158 -5.49 -6.39 5.14
C GLY A 158 -6.54 -7.42 5.54
N ASN A 159 -6.52 -8.61 4.92
CA ASN A 159 -7.41 -9.72 5.27
C ASN A 159 -7.16 -10.21 6.72
N TYR A 160 -8.24 -10.42 7.47
CA TYR A 160 -8.23 -10.87 8.87
C TYR A 160 -8.32 -12.39 9.04
N GLY A 161 -8.43 -13.15 7.95
CA GLY A 161 -8.34 -14.61 7.98
C GLY A 161 -9.62 -15.34 8.37
N ILE A 162 -10.79 -14.71 8.14
CA ILE A 162 -12.09 -15.42 8.21
C ILE A 162 -12.10 -16.58 7.20
N GLU A 163 -11.43 -16.40 6.06
CA GLU A 163 -11.25 -17.43 5.06
C GLU A 163 -9.77 -17.61 4.72
N LYS A 164 -9.41 -18.80 4.21
CA LYS A 164 -8.02 -19.16 3.93
C LYS A 164 -7.53 -18.60 2.59
N GLY A 165 -6.63 -17.63 2.64
CA GLY A 165 -6.04 -17.02 1.46
C GLY A 165 -6.38 -15.53 1.39
N ILE A 166 -6.09 -14.91 0.25
CA ILE A 166 -6.27 -13.48 0.01
C ILE A 166 -7.17 -13.34 -1.22
N PRO A 167 -8.41 -12.84 -1.06
CA PRO A 167 -9.28 -12.52 -2.19
C PRO A 167 -8.59 -11.52 -3.13
N GLY A 168 -8.36 -11.97 -4.37
CA GLY A 168 -7.67 -11.22 -5.40
C GLY A 168 -8.63 -10.71 -6.48
N PRO A 169 -8.17 -10.60 -7.74
CA PRO A 169 -9.02 -10.22 -8.87
C PRO A 169 -9.85 -11.39 -9.43
N THR A 170 -9.46 -12.63 -9.11
CA THR A 170 -10.10 -13.87 -9.57
C THR A 170 -10.90 -14.56 -8.46
N PRO A 171 -11.80 -15.51 -8.78
CA PRO A 171 -12.50 -16.31 -7.78
C PRO A 171 -11.59 -17.15 -6.88
N THR A 172 -10.37 -17.48 -7.33
CA THR A 172 -9.40 -18.22 -6.53
C THR A 172 -8.66 -17.29 -5.57
N TYR A 173 -8.49 -17.74 -4.33
CA TYR A 173 -7.74 -16.99 -3.32
C TYR A 173 -6.25 -17.11 -3.54
N LEU A 174 -5.60 -15.96 -3.54
CA LEU A 174 -4.17 -15.80 -3.70
C LEU A 174 -3.48 -15.97 -2.36
N LYS A 175 -2.16 -16.13 -2.40
CA LYS A 175 -1.33 -16.26 -1.20
C LYS A 175 -0.51 -15.01 -0.93
N GLN A 176 -0.45 -14.09 -1.89
CA GLN A 176 0.35 -12.88 -1.79
C GLN A 176 -0.31 -11.68 -2.45
N VAL A 177 -0.15 -10.52 -1.83
CA VAL A 177 -0.50 -9.22 -2.43
C VAL A 177 0.48 -8.15 -1.95
N ALA A 178 0.82 -7.21 -2.83
CA ALA A 178 1.64 -6.04 -2.52
C ALA A 178 0.96 -4.78 -3.02
N LEU A 179 0.92 -3.74 -2.19
CA LEU A 179 0.48 -2.41 -2.58
C LEU A 179 1.66 -1.46 -2.50
N TYR A 180 1.87 -0.75 -3.60
CA TYR A 180 2.86 0.30 -3.71
C TYR A 180 2.19 1.64 -3.95
N VAL A 181 2.84 2.71 -3.49
CA VAL A 181 2.40 4.09 -3.72
C VAL A 181 3.56 4.91 -4.27
N LYS A 182 3.29 5.74 -5.26
CA LYS A 182 4.29 6.64 -5.83
C LYS A 182 4.71 7.68 -4.80
N ILE A 183 5.99 8.01 -4.81
CA ILE A 183 6.56 9.05 -3.97
C ILE A 183 7.11 10.18 -4.83
N THR A 184 6.91 11.42 -4.40
CA THR A 184 7.38 12.61 -5.12
C THR A 184 8.83 12.98 -4.83
N SER A 185 9.41 12.45 -3.76
CA SER A 185 10.82 12.65 -3.42
C SER A 185 11.40 11.48 -2.63
N LEU A 186 12.65 11.13 -2.94
CA LEU A 186 13.47 10.22 -2.15
C LEU A 186 14.09 10.89 -0.92
N ASP A 187 13.87 12.19 -0.67
CA ASP A 187 14.37 12.89 0.52
C ASP A 187 13.89 12.25 1.83
N MET A 188 12.88 11.37 1.76
CA MET A 188 12.53 10.41 2.81
C MET A 188 13.72 9.61 3.36
N ILE A 189 14.69 9.25 2.51
CA ILE A 189 15.95 8.59 2.86
C ILE A 189 16.77 9.45 3.83
N ARG A 190 16.78 10.78 3.61
CA ARG A 190 17.52 11.75 4.43
C ARG A 190 16.74 12.25 5.65
N CYS A 191 15.42 12.34 5.57
CA CYS A 191 14.60 12.98 6.60
C CYS A 191 14.16 12.04 7.74
N ILE A 192 14.07 10.72 7.52
CA ILE A 192 13.77 9.77 8.60
C ILE A 192 14.95 9.63 9.56
N SER A 193 16.19 9.63 9.05
CA SER A 193 17.40 9.77 9.86
C SER A 193 17.45 11.13 10.57
N CYS A 194 17.11 12.22 9.89
CA CYS A 194 17.09 13.55 10.51
C CYS A 194 15.98 13.76 11.57
N ARG A 195 14.77 13.19 11.43
CA ARG A 195 13.72 13.25 12.48
C ARG A 195 14.13 12.44 13.71
N PHE A 196 14.80 11.30 13.52
CA PHE A 196 15.35 10.53 14.64
C PHE A 196 16.47 11.29 15.34
N CYS A 197 17.38 11.91 14.59
CA CYS A 197 18.38 12.82 15.16
C CYS A 197 17.70 13.99 15.89
N ARG A 198 16.70 14.66 15.30
CA ARG A 198 16.02 15.81 15.92
C ARG A 198 15.32 15.44 17.24
N ASN A 199 14.70 14.27 17.33
CA ASN A 199 14.10 13.79 18.59
C ASN A 199 15.14 13.27 19.61
N PHE A 200 16.36 12.92 19.17
CA PHE A 200 17.48 12.62 20.05
C PHE A 200 18.15 13.91 20.57
N PHE A 201 18.28 14.95 19.72
CA PHE A 201 18.88 16.24 20.03
C PHE A 201 18.00 17.14 20.91
N LEU A 202 16.68 16.94 20.94
CA LEU A 202 15.77 17.70 21.81
C LEU A 202 15.68 17.14 23.24
N ASN A 203 16.29 15.98 23.54
CA ASN A 203 16.21 15.32 24.86
C ASN A 203 17.54 15.31 25.63
N PHE A 204 18.59 15.96 25.14
CA PHE A 204 19.85 16.10 25.86
C PHE A 204 20.37 17.54 25.70
N PRO A 205 20.56 18.30 26.79
CA PRO A 205 21.34 19.51 26.71
C PRO A 205 22.81 19.10 26.54
N GLU A 206 23.44 19.68 25.52
CA GLU A 206 24.88 19.66 25.26
C GLU A 206 25.45 18.36 24.67
N PHE A 207 25.58 18.30 23.34
CA PHE A 207 26.83 17.90 22.70
C PHE A 207 26.93 18.47 21.28
N LEU A 208 28.05 19.14 21.01
CA LEU A 208 28.46 19.65 19.71
C LEU A 208 28.77 18.47 18.77
N CYS A 209 28.12 18.39 17.60
CA CYS A 209 28.52 17.43 16.56
C CYS A 209 29.04 18.17 15.34
N VAL A 210 30.32 17.89 15.02
CA VAL A 210 31.00 18.26 13.78
C VAL A 210 30.40 17.45 12.63
N ILE A 211 29.95 18.11 11.57
CA ILE A 211 29.55 17.47 10.32
C ILE A 211 30.80 17.34 9.45
N ILE A 212 31.26 16.12 9.18
CA ILE A 212 32.17 15.84 8.07
C ILE A 212 31.32 15.45 6.87
N VAL A 213 31.34 16.29 5.84
CA VAL A 213 30.81 15.97 4.52
C VAL A 213 31.94 15.32 3.73
N LEU A 214 31.72 14.10 3.24
CA LEU A 214 32.47 13.50 2.13
C LEU A 214 31.49 13.28 0.98
#